data_AF-A0A4Q8AEG6-F1
#
_entry.id   AF-A0A4Q8AEG6-F1
#
_cell.length_a   1.000
_cell.length_b   1.000
_cell.length_c   1.000
_cell.angle_alpha   90.00
_cell.angle_beta   90.00
_cell.angle_gamma   90.00
#
_symmetry.space_group_name_H-M   'P 1'
#
loop_
_entity.id
_entity.type
_entity.pdbx_description
1 polymer ?
#
loop_
_entity_poly.entity_id
_entity_poly.type
_entity_poly.pdbx_seq_one_letter_code
_entity_poly.pdbx_strand_id
1 'polypeptide(L)'
;MSVQTLFDKILVAESEVNIGEAKAIRYLDEYFGVRPNGRPLYSGSHFETFGGGGRSNPHEFTAADLLSTSLLSKPVTGQAAVGILGPMATELSRCLSELPFDAAFETLTKYEFEALLGNPESPGQRVWDLLRQHDDKWDLGPVTASKLLARKRPHLIPIYDSFVEAEVGLGGSGQQWITWNAAFQRGDFVQALRRIRHASVAVHLSLLRTLDIVLWMHHAKTAGTTEESGLSAPPIVVDKSRAGGQESPSPENADDRRSGSLVVWSQPVTDKDRARSNLRIPAASKHVFPAEPEQVLVDLDGVLRPVNWRPNGARSGTLGLGVETMRSLRERNERIRIEPIGERFIVHRRL
;
A
#
# COMPACT_ATOMS: atom_id res chain seq x y z
N MET A 1 8.47 12.21 -1.42
CA MET A 1 9.19 12.16 -2.71
C MET A 1 8.14 12.34 -3.81
N SER A 2 8.39 13.09 -4.89
CA SER A 2 7.34 13.28 -5.89
C SER A 2 7.21 12.05 -6.80
N VAL A 3 6.02 11.81 -7.36
CA VAL A 3 5.81 10.85 -8.47
C VAL A 3 6.90 10.98 -9.54
N GLN A 4 7.29 12.21 -9.84
CA GLN A 4 8.29 12.52 -10.85
C GLN A 4 9.63 11.86 -10.53
N THR A 5 10.09 11.98 -9.27
CA THR A 5 11.33 11.38 -8.80
C THR A 5 11.27 9.85 -8.83
N LEU A 6 10.11 9.25 -8.55
CA LEU A 6 9.94 7.79 -8.63
C LEU A 6 10.09 7.27 -10.06
N PHE A 7 9.61 8.03 -11.04
CA PHE A 7 9.69 7.66 -12.46
C PHE A 7 11.06 7.94 -13.08
N ASP A 8 11.75 8.99 -12.62
CA ASP A 8 13.12 9.24 -13.04
C ASP A 8 14.06 8.08 -12.63
N LYS A 9 13.75 7.32 -11.55
CA LYS A 9 14.49 6.09 -11.20
C LYS A 9 14.48 5.02 -12.29
N ILE A 10 13.49 5.01 -13.18
CA ILE A 10 13.40 4.05 -14.30
C ILE A 10 14.23 4.53 -15.50
N LEU A 11 14.26 5.84 -15.73
CA LEU A 11 14.87 6.46 -16.91
C LEU A 11 16.39 6.59 -16.82
N VAL A 12 16.95 6.55 -15.61
CA VAL A 12 18.39 6.68 -15.38
C VAL A 12 19.05 5.30 -15.35
N ALA A 13 20.35 5.26 -15.65
CA ALA A 13 21.16 4.06 -15.54
C ALA A 13 21.02 3.37 -14.16
N GLU A 14 21.04 2.04 -14.19
CA GLU A 14 20.88 1.19 -13.00
C GLU A 14 21.90 1.56 -11.92
N SER A 15 21.43 1.67 -10.68
CA SER A 15 22.26 1.89 -9.49
C SER A 15 21.61 1.28 -8.25
N GLU A 16 22.14 1.57 -7.06
CA GLU A 16 21.47 1.20 -5.81
C GLU A 16 20.12 1.91 -5.66
N VAL A 17 20.05 3.18 -6.07
CA VAL A 17 18.86 4.05 -5.93
C VAL A 17 17.98 4.00 -7.17
N ASN A 18 18.56 3.79 -8.36
CA ASN A 18 17.84 3.73 -9.63
C ASN A 18 17.50 2.30 -10.01
N ILE A 19 16.35 2.13 -10.65
CA ILE A 19 15.92 0.85 -11.19
C ILE A 19 16.67 0.61 -12.51
N GLY A 20 16.54 1.51 -13.48
CA GLY A 20 17.03 1.29 -14.84
C GLY A 20 16.32 0.15 -15.57
N GLU A 21 16.43 0.11 -16.91
CA GLU A 21 15.67 -0.86 -17.73
C GLU A 21 16.06 -2.32 -17.44
N ALA A 22 17.35 -2.62 -17.30
CA ALA A 22 17.84 -3.98 -17.11
C ALA A 22 17.31 -4.62 -15.81
N LYS A 23 17.33 -3.87 -14.69
CA LYS A 23 16.77 -4.33 -13.41
C LYS A 23 15.25 -4.48 -13.47
N ALA A 24 14.57 -3.54 -14.13
CA ALA A 24 13.12 -3.60 -14.31
C ALA A 24 12.69 -4.86 -15.07
N ILE A 25 13.42 -5.23 -16.14
CA ILE A 25 13.19 -6.47 -16.88
C ILE A 25 13.37 -7.69 -15.96
N ARG A 26 14.49 -7.77 -15.21
CA ARG A 26 14.73 -8.88 -14.27
C ARG A 26 13.64 -9.00 -13.21
N TYR A 27 13.12 -7.88 -12.71
CA TYR A 27 12.01 -7.87 -11.76
C TYR A 27 10.71 -8.43 -12.35
N LEU A 28 10.41 -8.11 -13.60
CA LEU A 28 9.24 -8.68 -14.28
C LEU A 28 9.42 -10.18 -14.50
N ASP A 29 10.57 -10.61 -14.99
CA ASP A 29 10.85 -12.04 -15.23
C ASP A 29 10.80 -12.85 -13.92
N GLU A 30 11.35 -12.31 -12.82
CA GLU A 30 11.27 -12.93 -11.50
C GLU A 30 9.82 -12.96 -10.96
N TYR A 31 9.05 -11.89 -11.15
CA TYR A 31 7.66 -11.81 -10.67
C TYR A 31 6.77 -12.92 -11.25
N PHE A 32 7.00 -13.28 -12.52
CA PHE A 32 6.30 -14.37 -13.22
C PHE A 32 6.99 -15.74 -13.09
N GLY A 33 8.09 -15.83 -12.34
CA GLY A 33 8.78 -17.09 -12.13
C GLY A 33 7.91 -18.11 -11.38
N VAL A 34 8.23 -19.38 -11.59
CA VAL A 34 7.48 -20.52 -11.05
C VAL A 34 8.40 -21.36 -10.16
N ARG A 35 7.89 -21.81 -9.01
CA ARG A 35 8.59 -22.70 -8.10
C ARG A 35 8.70 -24.11 -8.70
N PRO A 36 9.64 -24.95 -8.23
CA PRO A 36 9.76 -26.34 -8.71
C PRO A 36 8.47 -27.18 -8.60
N ASN A 37 7.58 -26.83 -7.67
CA ASN A 37 6.28 -27.50 -7.48
C ASN A 37 5.14 -26.92 -8.37
N GLY A 38 5.47 -26.09 -9.35
CA GLY A 38 4.50 -25.50 -10.28
C GLY A 38 3.71 -24.31 -9.74
N ARG A 39 3.90 -23.91 -8.47
CA ARG A 39 3.24 -22.73 -7.92
C ARG A 39 3.94 -21.45 -8.38
N PRO A 40 3.21 -20.35 -8.62
CA PRO A 40 3.84 -19.07 -8.94
C PRO A 40 4.70 -18.59 -7.76
N LEU A 41 5.81 -17.93 -8.04
CA LEU A 41 6.61 -17.25 -7.00
C LEU A 41 5.77 -16.18 -6.32
N TYR A 42 5.01 -15.43 -7.12
CA TYR A 42 4.07 -14.40 -6.68
C TYR A 42 2.70 -14.66 -7.27
N SER A 43 1.68 -14.87 -6.42
CA SER A 43 0.30 -15.14 -6.85
C SER A 43 -0.27 -14.04 -7.76
N GLY A 44 0.20 -12.80 -7.59
CA GLY A 44 -0.23 -11.66 -8.39
C GLY A 44 0.13 -11.72 -9.87
N SER A 45 0.99 -12.65 -10.30
CA SER A 45 1.27 -12.96 -11.71
C SER A 45 0.05 -13.49 -12.48
N HIS A 46 -0.99 -13.95 -11.76
CA HIS A 46 -2.25 -14.39 -12.35
C HIS A 46 -3.36 -13.33 -12.25
N PHE A 47 -3.06 -12.13 -11.73
CA PHE A 47 -4.08 -11.12 -11.48
C PHE A 47 -4.86 -10.77 -12.75
N GLU A 48 -4.22 -10.61 -13.90
CA GLU A 48 -4.86 -10.15 -15.13
C GLU A 48 -5.68 -11.25 -15.81
N THR A 49 -5.32 -12.51 -15.59
CA THR A 49 -5.82 -13.67 -16.35
C THR A 49 -6.76 -14.57 -15.55
N PHE A 50 -6.72 -14.51 -14.21
CA PHE A 50 -7.57 -15.34 -13.35
C PHE A 50 -9.05 -15.17 -13.70
N GLY A 51 -9.79 -16.27 -13.86
CA GLY A 51 -11.22 -16.24 -14.19
C GLY A 51 -11.56 -15.51 -15.50
N GLY A 52 -10.67 -15.55 -16.50
CA GLY A 52 -10.83 -14.89 -17.80
C GLY A 52 -10.39 -13.42 -17.84
N GLY A 53 -10.02 -12.85 -16.68
CA GLY A 53 -9.63 -11.46 -16.57
C GLY A 53 -10.80 -10.48 -16.64
N GLY A 54 -10.48 -9.18 -16.56
CA GLY A 54 -11.49 -8.11 -16.61
C GLY A 54 -12.19 -7.98 -17.97
N ARG A 55 -11.58 -8.48 -19.04
CA ARG A 55 -12.10 -8.38 -20.42
C ARG A 55 -13.34 -9.23 -20.67
N SER A 56 -13.50 -10.36 -19.96
CA SER A 56 -14.65 -11.26 -20.12
C SER A 56 -15.98 -10.56 -19.80
N ASN A 57 -15.96 -9.70 -18.78
CA ASN A 57 -17.12 -8.94 -18.32
C ASN A 57 -16.66 -7.49 -18.06
N PRO A 58 -16.47 -6.67 -19.11
CA PRO A 58 -15.80 -5.37 -18.98
C PRO A 58 -16.66 -4.35 -18.22
N HIS A 59 -17.97 -4.56 -18.15
CA HIS A 59 -18.90 -3.64 -17.49
C HIS A 59 -19.55 -4.23 -16.25
N GLU A 60 -19.10 -5.37 -15.74
CA GLU A 60 -19.73 -6.00 -14.56
C GLU A 60 -18.67 -6.59 -13.65
N PHE A 61 -18.77 -6.32 -12.35
CA PHE A 61 -17.95 -7.01 -11.36
C PHE A 61 -18.51 -8.41 -11.11
N THR A 62 -17.62 -9.40 -11.13
CA THR A 62 -17.92 -10.81 -10.94
C THR A 62 -17.22 -11.34 -9.69
N ALA A 63 -17.62 -12.52 -9.22
CA ALA A 63 -16.92 -13.21 -8.13
C ALA A 63 -15.42 -13.44 -8.43
N ALA A 64 -15.07 -13.67 -9.71
CA ALA A 64 -13.67 -13.79 -10.12
C ALA A 64 -12.89 -12.48 -9.94
N ASP A 65 -13.53 -11.33 -10.20
CA ASP A 65 -12.91 -10.03 -9.94
C ASP A 65 -12.63 -9.81 -8.46
N LEU A 66 -13.59 -10.17 -7.59
CA LEU A 66 -13.41 -10.04 -6.15
C LEU A 66 -12.32 -10.97 -5.60
N LEU A 67 -12.28 -12.23 -6.04
CA LEU A 67 -11.27 -13.19 -5.62
C LEU A 67 -9.87 -12.79 -6.09
N SER A 68 -9.77 -12.18 -7.26
CA SER A 68 -8.48 -11.80 -7.83
C SER A 68 -7.69 -10.79 -6.99
N THR A 69 -8.37 -9.95 -6.20
CA THR A 69 -7.67 -8.99 -5.35
C THR A 69 -6.89 -9.70 -4.23
N SER A 70 -7.30 -10.92 -3.86
CA SER A 70 -6.56 -11.79 -2.94
C SER A 70 -5.22 -12.25 -3.53
N LEU A 71 -5.10 -12.36 -4.86
CA LEU A 71 -3.83 -12.65 -5.54
C LEU A 71 -2.81 -11.53 -5.33
N LEU A 72 -3.28 -10.32 -5.03
CA LEU A 72 -2.49 -9.15 -4.64
C LEU A 72 -2.56 -8.85 -3.14
N SER A 73 -2.85 -9.87 -2.31
CA SER A 73 -2.91 -9.80 -0.84
C SER A 73 -3.91 -8.79 -0.29
N LYS A 74 -4.99 -8.50 -1.02
CA LYS A 74 -6.06 -7.57 -0.60
C LYS A 74 -7.45 -8.18 -0.85
N PRO A 75 -7.84 -9.22 -0.09
CA PRO A 75 -9.15 -9.84 -0.26
C PRO A 75 -10.28 -8.82 -0.08
N VAL A 76 -11.34 -8.97 -0.88
CA VAL A 76 -12.62 -8.26 -0.68
C VAL A 76 -13.34 -8.87 0.52
N THR A 77 -13.87 -8.03 1.40
CA THR A 77 -14.64 -8.49 2.57
C THR A 77 -15.99 -9.08 2.15
N GLY A 78 -16.59 -9.92 3.00
CA GLY A 78 -17.92 -10.48 2.70
C GLY A 78 -18.99 -9.40 2.51
N GLN A 79 -18.95 -8.32 3.32
CA GLN A 79 -19.86 -7.18 3.19
C GLN A 79 -19.71 -6.49 1.83
N ALA A 80 -18.47 -6.16 1.44
CA ALA A 80 -18.19 -5.58 0.13
C ALA A 80 -18.64 -6.49 -1.02
N ALA A 81 -18.44 -7.80 -0.88
CA ALA A 81 -18.87 -8.75 -1.91
C ALA A 81 -20.40 -8.77 -2.08
N VAL A 82 -21.16 -8.76 -0.99
CA VAL A 82 -22.64 -8.68 -1.04
C VAL A 82 -23.09 -7.37 -1.70
N GLY A 83 -22.47 -6.23 -1.33
CA GLY A 83 -22.78 -4.93 -1.93
C GLY A 83 -22.51 -4.91 -3.44
N ILE A 84 -21.29 -5.26 -3.84
CA ILE A 84 -20.80 -5.17 -5.23
C ILE A 84 -21.56 -6.11 -6.17
N LEU A 85 -21.83 -7.36 -5.74
CA LEU A 85 -22.51 -8.35 -6.58
C LEU A 85 -24.03 -8.31 -6.46
N GLY A 86 -24.57 -7.51 -5.54
CA GLY A 86 -26.00 -7.38 -5.29
C GLY A 86 -26.47 -5.94 -5.50
N PRO A 87 -26.83 -5.20 -4.43
CA PRO A 87 -27.49 -3.89 -4.55
C PRO A 87 -26.77 -2.84 -5.39
N MET A 88 -25.44 -2.90 -5.49
CA MET A 88 -24.65 -1.93 -6.26
C MET A 88 -24.40 -2.35 -7.71
N ALA A 89 -24.69 -3.60 -8.08
CA ALA A 89 -24.23 -4.20 -9.34
C ALA A 89 -24.72 -3.44 -10.58
N THR A 90 -26.01 -3.10 -10.64
CA THR A 90 -26.59 -2.36 -11.77
C THR A 90 -25.96 -0.98 -11.94
N GLU A 91 -25.78 -0.25 -10.85
CA GLU A 91 -25.25 1.11 -10.91
C GLU A 91 -23.74 1.14 -11.19
N LEU A 92 -22.98 0.20 -10.62
CA LEU A 92 -21.57 -0.03 -10.98
C LEU A 92 -21.45 -0.38 -12.46
N SER A 93 -22.35 -1.22 -12.98
CA SER A 93 -22.33 -1.62 -14.38
C SER A 93 -22.62 -0.45 -15.32
N ARG A 94 -23.64 0.34 -14.98
CA ARG A 94 -23.99 1.57 -15.69
C ARG A 94 -22.79 2.52 -15.76
N CYS A 95 -22.15 2.82 -14.63
CA CYS A 95 -20.97 3.69 -14.60
C CYS A 95 -19.76 3.09 -15.34
N LEU A 96 -19.52 1.78 -15.25
CA LEU A 96 -18.46 1.12 -16.02
C LEU A 96 -18.73 1.15 -17.53
N SER A 97 -19.98 1.12 -17.98
CA SER A 97 -20.32 1.22 -19.41
C SER A 97 -19.93 2.55 -20.03
N GLU A 98 -19.87 3.62 -19.21
CA GLU A 98 -19.44 4.95 -19.63
C GLU A 98 -17.90 5.09 -19.70
N LEU A 99 -17.15 4.13 -19.15
CA LEU A 99 -15.69 4.07 -19.26
C LEU A 99 -15.31 3.17 -20.45
N PRO A 100 -14.74 3.72 -21.55
CA PRO A 100 -14.30 2.90 -22.66
C PRO A 100 -13.27 1.85 -22.20
N PHE A 101 -13.42 0.61 -22.63
CA PHE A 101 -12.52 -0.48 -22.24
C PHE A 101 -11.09 -0.27 -22.79
N ASP A 102 -11.01 0.21 -24.04
CA ASP A 102 -9.74 0.40 -24.76
C ASP A 102 -9.11 1.78 -24.52
N ALA A 103 -9.69 2.61 -23.64
CA ALA A 103 -9.05 3.85 -23.22
C ALA A 103 -7.72 3.52 -22.52
N ALA A 104 -6.66 4.20 -22.95
CA ALA A 104 -5.32 3.96 -22.46
C ALA A 104 -4.71 5.27 -21.99
N PHE A 105 -4.14 5.22 -20.80
CA PHE A 105 -3.66 6.36 -20.05
C PHE A 105 -2.53 7.09 -20.78
N GLU A 106 -1.69 6.36 -21.52
CA GLU A 106 -0.61 6.90 -22.35
C GLU A 106 -1.07 7.62 -23.63
N THR A 107 -2.34 7.48 -24.01
CA THR A 107 -2.90 8.11 -25.23
C THR A 107 -3.95 9.16 -24.93
N LEU A 108 -4.38 9.32 -23.68
CA LEU A 108 -5.40 10.31 -23.33
C LEU A 108 -4.88 11.73 -23.52
N THR A 109 -5.68 12.53 -24.20
CA THR A 109 -5.56 13.99 -24.13
C THR A 109 -5.97 14.48 -22.74
N LYS A 110 -5.59 15.73 -22.40
CA LYS A 110 -6.02 16.37 -21.17
C LYS A 110 -7.56 16.41 -21.04
N TYR A 111 -8.25 16.71 -22.13
CA TYR A 111 -9.72 16.79 -22.14
C TYR A 111 -10.36 15.42 -21.89
N GLU A 112 -9.89 14.35 -22.55
CA GLU A 112 -10.41 13.00 -22.33
C GLU A 112 -10.10 12.51 -20.91
N PHE A 113 -8.91 12.82 -20.37
CA PHE A 113 -8.58 12.52 -18.99
C PHE A 113 -9.54 13.21 -18.01
N GLU A 114 -9.80 14.50 -18.18
CA GLU A 114 -10.76 15.25 -17.35
C GLU A 114 -12.17 14.65 -17.44
N ALA A 115 -12.61 14.29 -18.66
CA ALA A 115 -13.93 13.70 -18.89
C ALA A 115 -14.08 12.31 -18.26
N LEU A 116 -13.04 11.47 -18.29
CA LEU A 116 -13.11 10.08 -17.84
C LEU A 116 -12.77 9.89 -16.36
N LEU A 117 -11.80 10.65 -15.83
CA LEU A 117 -11.21 10.44 -14.50
C LEU A 117 -11.02 11.73 -13.68
N GLY A 118 -10.72 12.86 -14.33
CA GLY A 118 -10.22 14.06 -13.65
C GLY A 118 -11.26 14.96 -13.00
N ASN A 119 -12.54 14.82 -13.37
CA ASN A 119 -13.66 15.59 -12.82
C ASN A 119 -14.39 14.77 -11.73
N PRO A 120 -14.86 15.39 -10.62
CA PRO A 120 -15.81 14.79 -9.66
C PRO A 120 -16.99 14.02 -10.28
N GLU A 121 -17.53 14.49 -11.40
CA GLU A 121 -18.68 13.85 -12.09
C GLU A 121 -18.27 12.80 -13.12
N SER A 122 -16.97 12.60 -13.33
CA SER A 122 -16.45 11.65 -14.30
C SER A 122 -16.90 10.22 -13.98
N PRO A 123 -17.12 9.36 -14.99
CA PRO A 123 -17.57 8.00 -14.75
C PRO A 123 -16.58 7.20 -13.89
N GLY A 124 -15.27 7.46 -14.00
CA GLY A 124 -14.25 6.86 -13.13
C GLY A 124 -14.47 7.23 -11.66
N GLN A 125 -14.70 8.52 -11.39
CA GLN A 125 -14.95 8.99 -10.03
C GLN A 125 -16.27 8.43 -9.47
N ARG A 126 -17.33 8.34 -10.29
CA ARG A 126 -18.60 7.71 -9.87
C ARG A 126 -18.42 6.25 -9.47
N VAL A 127 -17.70 5.43 -10.24
CA VAL A 127 -17.41 4.04 -9.84
C VAL A 127 -16.59 4.01 -8.55
N TRP A 128 -15.58 4.88 -8.42
CA TRP A 128 -14.76 5.00 -7.22
C TRP A 128 -15.60 5.31 -5.98
N ASP A 129 -16.48 6.31 -6.05
CA ASP A 129 -17.31 6.74 -4.93
C ASP A 129 -18.36 5.69 -4.55
N LEU A 130 -18.97 5.03 -5.54
CA LEU A 130 -19.86 3.89 -5.32
C LEU A 130 -19.17 2.76 -4.59
N LEU A 131 -17.92 2.44 -4.95
CA LEU A 131 -17.12 1.41 -4.27
C LEU A 131 -16.71 1.83 -2.85
N ARG A 132 -16.46 3.13 -2.62
CA ARG A 132 -15.88 3.64 -1.37
C ARG A 132 -16.89 4.03 -0.30
N GLN A 133 -18.11 4.41 -0.71
CA GLN A 133 -19.25 4.84 0.12
C GLN A 133 -18.82 5.54 1.41
N HIS A 134 -18.51 6.84 1.32
CA HIS A 134 -17.84 7.56 2.40
C HIS A 134 -18.53 7.50 3.77
N ASP A 135 -19.87 7.45 3.79
CA ASP A 135 -20.69 7.49 4.99
C ASP A 135 -21.23 6.12 5.44
N ASP A 136 -21.66 5.27 4.51
CA ASP A 136 -22.21 3.93 4.79
C ASP A 136 -21.38 2.85 4.08
N LYS A 137 -20.30 2.42 4.71
CA LYS A 137 -19.28 1.59 4.05
C LYS A 137 -19.67 0.13 4.06
N TRP A 138 -19.68 -0.49 2.87
CA TRP A 138 -19.51 -1.94 2.73
C TRP A 138 -18.09 -2.45 3.08
N ASP A 139 -17.32 -1.68 3.85
CA ASP A 139 -15.96 -1.98 4.30
C ASP A 139 -14.95 -2.26 3.17
N LEU A 140 -15.04 -1.50 2.07
CA LEU A 140 -14.09 -1.58 0.96
C LEU A 140 -13.11 -0.40 1.00
N GLY A 141 -11.84 -0.68 1.29
CA GLY A 141 -10.75 0.31 1.33
C GLY A 141 -10.33 0.86 -0.03
N PRO A 142 -9.59 1.99 -0.08
CA PRO A 142 -9.12 2.61 -1.33
C PRO A 142 -8.18 1.71 -2.14
N VAL A 143 -7.35 0.92 -1.46
CA VAL A 143 -6.44 -0.05 -2.10
C VAL A 143 -7.19 -1.18 -2.79
N THR A 144 -8.30 -1.65 -2.21
CA THR A 144 -9.08 -2.73 -2.83
C THR A 144 -9.93 -2.18 -3.98
N ALA A 145 -10.50 -0.98 -3.81
CA ALA A 145 -11.25 -0.29 -4.87
C ALA A 145 -10.39 -0.02 -6.12
N SER A 146 -9.16 0.47 -5.93
CA SER A 146 -8.22 0.71 -7.04
C SER A 146 -7.88 -0.57 -7.81
N LYS A 147 -7.65 -1.68 -7.10
CA LYS A 147 -7.36 -2.99 -7.72
C LYS A 147 -8.55 -3.51 -8.54
N LEU A 148 -9.77 -3.38 -8.02
CA LEU A 148 -10.98 -3.76 -8.76
C LEU A 148 -11.13 -2.92 -10.04
N LEU A 149 -10.94 -1.61 -9.95
CA LEU A 149 -11.00 -0.72 -11.11
C LEU A 149 -9.89 -0.99 -12.12
N ALA A 150 -8.64 -1.14 -11.67
CA ALA A 150 -7.50 -1.49 -12.52
C ALA A 150 -7.71 -2.82 -13.24
N ARG A 151 -8.36 -3.78 -12.60
CA ARG A 151 -8.73 -5.03 -13.27
C ARG A 151 -9.72 -4.81 -14.43
N LYS A 152 -10.70 -3.93 -14.24
CA LYS A 152 -11.71 -3.61 -15.29
C LYS A 152 -11.14 -2.72 -16.38
N ARG A 153 -10.24 -1.82 -16.04
CA ARG A 153 -9.67 -0.82 -16.94
C ARG A 153 -8.14 -0.83 -16.82
N PRO A 154 -7.46 -1.93 -17.21
CA PRO A 154 -6.04 -2.13 -16.93
C PRO A 154 -5.13 -1.12 -17.63
N HIS A 155 -5.58 -0.52 -18.73
CA HIS A 155 -4.85 0.51 -19.45
C HIS A 155 -5.16 1.93 -18.99
N LEU A 156 -6.19 2.14 -18.16
CA LEU A 156 -6.69 3.47 -17.77
C LEU A 156 -6.60 3.73 -16.26
N ILE A 157 -6.76 2.71 -15.41
CA ILE A 157 -6.76 2.90 -13.96
C ILE A 157 -5.49 2.30 -13.35
N PRO A 158 -4.61 3.11 -12.72
CA PRO A 158 -3.46 2.59 -12.00
C PRO A 158 -3.90 1.82 -10.74
N ILE A 159 -3.13 0.79 -10.39
CA ILE A 159 -3.24 0.17 -9.07
C ILE A 159 -2.69 1.15 -8.04
N TYR A 160 -3.45 1.35 -6.98
CA TYR A 160 -3.02 2.09 -5.81
C TYR A 160 -2.82 1.14 -4.65
N ASP A 161 -1.64 1.16 -4.06
CA ASP A 161 -1.36 0.45 -2.83
C ASP A 161 -0.71 1.37 -1.79
N SER A 162 -0.52 0.83 -0.59
CA SER A 162 0.11 1.54 0.51
C SER A 162 1.58 1.92 0.25
N PHE A 163 2.23 1.28 -0.72
CA PHE A 163 3.57 1.64 -1.14
C PHE A 163 3.53 2.89 -2.03
N VAL A 164 2.67 2.92 -3.05
CA VAL A 164 2.44 4.13 -3.87
C VAL A 164 2.02 5.28 -2.97
N GLU A 165 1.15 5.05 -1.98
CA GLU A 165 0.78 6.06 -0.98
C GLU A 165 2.00 6.62 -0.23
N ALA A 166 2.88 5.75 0.26
CA ALA A 166 4.04 6.14 1.08
C ALA A 166 5.16 6.81 0.25
N GLU A 167 5.45 6.28 -0.94
CA GLU A 167 6.57 6.74 -1.77
C GLU A 167 6.22 8.05 -2.49
N VAL A 168 4.96 8.17 -2.93
CA VAL A 168 4.50 9.30 -3.74
C VAL A 168 4.10 10.51 -2.90
N GLY A 169 3.81 10.32 -1.60
CA GLY A 169 3.34 11.42 -0.75
C GLY A 169 2.00 12.01 -1.24
N LEU A 170 1.13 11.18 -1.80
CA LEU A 170 -0.21 11.62 -2.20
C LEU A 170 -1.01 11.97 -0.95
N GLY A 171 -1.48 13.22 -0.85
CA GLY A 171 -2.35 13.69 0.24
C GLY A 171 -3.75 13.06 0.28
N GLY A 172 -4.02 12.07 -0.59
CA GLY A 172 -5.26 11.32 -0.68
C GLY A 172 -5.44 10.62 -2.02
N SER A 173 -6.38 9.67 -2.08
CA SER A 173 -6.67 8.87 -3.28
C SER A 173 -7.29 9.66 -4.44
N GLY A 174 -7.81 10.87 -4.22
CA GLY A 174 -8.41 11.69 -5.28
C GLY A 174 -7.40 12.31 -6.26
N GLN A 175 -6.15 12.53 -5.81
CA GLN A 175 -5.13 13.17 -6.65
C GLN A 175 -4.30 12.19 -7.47
N GLN A 176 -4.40 10.89 -7.16
CA GLN A 176 -3.51 9.87 -7.71
C GLN A 176 -3.56 9.83 -9.24
N TRP A 177 -4.75 9.82 -9.85
CA TRP A 177 -4.89 9.71 -11.31
C TRP A 177 -4.28 10.91 -12.01
N ILE A 178 -4.38 12.10 -11.45
CA ILE A 178 -3.75 13.31 -12.01
C ILE A 178 -2.24 13.14 -12.01
N THR A 179 -1.66 12.64 -10.92
CA THR A 179 -0.20 12.51 -10.82
C THR A 179 0.35 11.41 -11.71
N TRP A 180 -0.35 10.27 -11.79
CA TRP A 180 -0.03 9.25 -12.79
C TRP A 180 -0.12 9.85 -14.21
N ASN A 181 -1.20 10.60 -14.52
CA ASN A 181 -1.42 11.10 -15.88
C ASN A 181 -0.28 12.01 -16.32
N ALA A 182 0.10 12.96 -15.46
CA ALA A 182 1.22 13.86 -15.72
C ALA A 182 2.51 13.12 -16.13
N ALA A 183 2.78 11.97 -15.53
CA ALA A 183 3.95 11.19 -15.91
C ALA A 183 3.80 10.40 -17.20
N PHE A 184 2.62 9.88 -17.49
CA PHE A 184 2.35 9.18 -18.75
C PHE A 184 2.28 10.12 -19.96
N GLN A 185 2.20 11.45 -19.73
CA GLN A 185 2.41 12.45 -20.77
C GLN A 185 3.90 12.64 -21.18
N ARG A 186 4.84 12.03 -20.44
CA ARG A 186 6.26 12.05 -20.78
C ARG A 186 6.59 10.94 -21.79
N GLY A 187 6.89 11.33 -23.03
CA GLY A 187 7.16 10.37 -24.11
C GLY A 187 8.37 9.47 -23.86
N ASP A 188 9.46 10.00 -23.29
CA ASP A 188 10.65 9.23 -22.91
C ASP A 188 10.32 8.10 -21.92
N PHE A 189 9.53 8.43 -20.89
CA PHE A 189 9.07 7.49 -19.87
C PHE A 189 8.21 6.37 -20.44
N VAL A 190 7.19 6.73 -21.23
CA VAL A 190 6.32 5.74 -21.89
C VAL A 190 7.12 4.82 -22.81
N GLN A 191 8.09 5.36 -23.56
CA GLN A 191 8.93 4.55 -24.44
C GLN A 191 9.86 3.62 -23.66
N ALA A 192 10.42 4.05 -22.53
CA ALA A 192 11.20 3.18 -21.64
C ALA A 192 10.35 2.02 -21.10
N LEU A 193 9.14 2.30 -20.62
CA LEU A 193 8.22 1.25 -20.16
C LEU A 193 7.83 0.29 -21.27
N ARG A 194 7.61 0.78 -22.50
CA ARG A 194 7.37 -0.08 -23.66
C ARG A 194 8.56 -1.00 -23.91
N ARG A 195 9.79 -0.49 -23.92
CA ARG A 195 11.01 -1.32 -24.08
C ARG A 195 11.12 -2.38 -23.00
N ILE A 196 10.98 -2.00 -21.72
CA ILE A 196 11.01 -2.92 -20.58
C ILE A 196 9.93 -4.02 -20.73
N ARG A 197 8.70 -3.64 -21.06
CA ARG A 197 7.59 -4.58 -21.26
C ARG A 197 7.85 -5.53 -22.43
N HIS A 198 8.34 -5.02 -23.56
CA HIS A 198 8.62 -5.84 -24.75
C HIS A 198 9.81 -6.78 -24.56
N ALA A 199 10.78 -6.41 -23.74
CA ALA A 199 11.98 -7.19 -23.47
C ALA A 199 11.82 -8.21 -22.31
N SER A 200 10.65 -8.27 -21.68
CA SER A 200 10.36 -9.17 -20.56
C SER A 200 9.17 -10.10 -20.87
N VAL A 201 8.91 -11.05 -19.97
CA VAL A 201 7.72 -11.92 -20.02
C VAL A 201 6.38 -11.16 -19.92
N ALA A 202 6.41 -9.88 -19.59
CA ALA A 202 5.24 -9.03 -19.34
C ALA A 202 4.61 -8.40 -20.60
N VAL A 203 4.94 -8.86 -21.81
CA VAL A 203 4.45 -8.30 -23.09
C VAL A 203 2.91 -8.15 -23.16
N HIS A 204 2.19 -9.00 -22.44
CA HIS A 204 0.72 -9.06 -22.39
C HIS A 204 0.09 -8.05 -21.41
N LEU A 205 0.89 -7.35 -20.59
CA LEU A 205 0.40 -6.43 -19.57
C LEU A 205 0.19 -5.01 -20.11
N SER A 206 -0.64 -4.24 -19.41
CA SER A 206 -0.66 -2.79 -19.57
C SER A 206 0.64 -2.16 -19.07
N LEU A 207 0.96 -0.96 -19.57
CA LEU A 207 2.11 -0.21 -19.07
C LEU A 207 1.95 0.16 -17.58
N LEU A 208 0.73 0.47 -17.16
CA LEU A 208 0.40 0.73 -15.74
C LEU A 208 0.75 -0.47 -14.87
N ARG A 209 0.38 -1.69 -15.27
CA ARG A 209 0.67 -2.89 -14.49
C ARG A 209 2.14 -3.31 -14.55
N THR A 210 2.78 -3.10 -15.71
CA THR A 210 4.24 -3.28 -15.85
C THR A 210 4.98 -2.43 -14.82
N LEU A 211 4.62 -1.16 -14.75
CA LEU A 211 5.21 -0.20 -13.82
C LEU A 211 4.90 -0.55 -12.35
N ASP A 212 3.66 -0.91 -12.04
CA ASP A 212 3.26 -1.35 -10.69
C ASP A 212 4.10 -2.53 -10.19
N ILE A 213 4.30 -3.56 -11.02
CA ILE A 213 5.14 -4.72 -10.66
C ILE A 213 6.60 -4.31 -10.44
N VAL A 214 7.16 -3.50 -11.35
CA VAL A 214 8.56 -3.04 -11.26
C VAL A 214 8.80 -2.27 -9.97
N LEU A 215 7.92 -1.34 -9.62
CA LEU A 215 8.01 -0.54 -8.41
C LEU A 215 7.85 -1.41 -7.15
N TRP A 216 6.88 -2.33 -7.16
CA TRP A 216 6.66 -3.25 -6.05
C TRP A 216 7.85 -4.18 -5.82
N MET A 217 8.41 -4.76 -6.88
CA MET A 217 9.59 -5.63 -6.80
C MET A 217 10.81 -4.87 -6.31
N HIS A 218 11.01 -3.64 -6.80
CA HIS A 218 12.09 -2.79 -6.32
C HIS A 218 12.00 -2.58 -4.81
N HIS A 219 10.82 -2.19 -4.33
CA HIS A 219 10.58 -1.99 -2.91
C HIS A 219 10.78 -3.28 -2.10
N ALA A 220 10.20 -4.40 -2.53
CA ALA A 220 10.32 -5.67 -1.82
C ALA A 220 11.78 -6.12 -1.66
N LYS A 221 12.62 -5.85 -2.67
CA LYS A 221 14.05 -6.19 -2.66
C LYS A 221 14.87 -5.22 -1.81
N THR A 222 14.57 -3.93 -1.85
CA THR A 222 15.31 -2.91 -1.07
C THR A 222 14.91 -2.91 0.40
N ALA A 223 13.64 -3.19 0.69
CA ALA A 223 13.15 -3.41 2.05
C ALA A 223 13.67 -4.72 2.66
N GLY A 224 14.04 -5.72 1.84
CA GLY A 224 14.65 -6.96 2.28
C GLY A 224 16.17 -6.88 2.53
N THR A 225 16.84 -5.84 2.02
CA THR A 225 18.27 -5.54 2.29
C THR A 225 18.50 -4.69 3.54
N THR A 226 17.43 -4.15 4.12
CA THR A 226 17.44 -3.45 5.40
C THR A 226 16.70 -4.34 6.39
N GLU A 227 17.40 -5.03 7.30
CA GLU A 227 16.74 -5.81 8.34
C GLU A 227 15.68 -4.94 9.05
N GLU A 228 14.51 -5.55 9.30
CA GLU A 228 13.37 -5.00 10.03
C GLU A 228 12.55 -3.89 9.34
N SER A 229 11.69 -4.27 8.38
CA SER A 229 10.49 -3.48 8.07
C SER A 229 9.24 -4.38 7.96
N GLY A 230 8.25 -4.10 8.80
CA GLY A 230 7.01 -4.88 8.97
C GLY A 230 6.00 -4.80 7.81
N LEU A 231 6.46 -4.83 6.56
CA LEU A 231 5.65 -5.29 5.44
C LEU A 231 6.02 -6.76 5.19
N SER A 232 5.31 -7.67 5.85
CA SER A 232 5.48 -9.10 5.60
C SER A 232 5.21 -9.37 4.12
N ALA A 233 6.27 -9.70 3.37
CA ALA A 233 6.16 -10.67 2.30
C ALA A 233 5.39 -11.89 2.84
N PRO A 234 4.59 -12.61 2.03
CA PRO A 234 3.91 -13.80 2.50
C PRO A 234 4.94 -14.75 3.15
N PRO A 235 4.62 -15.40 4.28
CA PRO A 235 5.56 -16.27 4.95
C PRO A 235 6.07 -17.31 3.95
N ILE A 236 7.39 -17.42 3.86
CA ILE A 236 8.02 -18.64 3.35
C ILE A 236 7.53 -19.74 4.28
N VAL A 237 6.57 -20.55 3.82
CA VAL A 237 6.20 -21.78 4.51
C VAL A 237 7.38 -22.72 4.35
N VAL A 238 8.36 -22.59 5.25
CA VAL A 238 9.36 -23.62 5.49
C VAL A 238 8.67 -24.67 6.33
N ASP A 239 8.43 -25.82 5.71
CA ASP A 239 7.91 -27.00 6.38
C ASP A 239 8.91 -27.46 7.45
N LYS A 240 8.67 -27.09 8.71
CA LYS A 240 9.41 -27.62 9.87
C LYS A 240 8.68 -28.84 10.42
N SER A 241 8.68 -29.90 9.62
CA SER A 241 8.21 -31.22 10.03
C SER A 241 9.36 -32.23 10.01
N ARG A 242 10.37 -32.08 10.88
CA ARG A 242 11.16 -33.20 11.43
C ARG A 242 12.17 -32.76 12.50
N ALA A 243 12.26 -33.62 13.53
CA ALA A 243 13.12 -33.62 14.72
C ALA A 243 12.72 -32.56 15.77
N GLY A 244 12.20 -32.88 16.96
CA GLY A 244 12.39 -34.07 17.79
C GLY A 244 13.61 -33.87 18.69
N GLY A 245 13.39 -33.46 19.94
CA GLY A 245 14.44 -33.35 20.97
C GLY A 245 14.16 -32.28 22.01
N GLN A 246 13.69 -32.69 23.19
CA GLN A 246 13.69 -31.90 24.41
C GLN A 246 15.12 -31.59 24.86
N GLU A 247 15.41 -30.34 25.17
CA GLU A 247 16.42 -29.97 26.18
C GLU A 247 16.15 -28.53 26.65
N SER A 248 15.90 -28.37 27.95
CA SER A 248 15.83 -27.08 28.63
C SER A 248 17.24 -26.63 29.01
N PRO A 249 17.56 -25.33 28.96
CA PRO A 249 18.58 -24.80 29.87
C PRO A 249 18.08 -23.64 30.74
N SER A 250 18.57 -23.70 31.97
CA SER A 250 18.48 -22.75 33.09
C SER A 250 19.17 -21.40 32.80
N PRO A 251 18.97 -20.37 33.65
CA PRO A 251 19.25 -18.98 33.35
C PRO A 251 20.66 -18.60 33.82
N GLU A 252 21.61 -18.48 32.91
CA GLU A 252 22.89 -17.81 33.19
C GLU A 252 23.53 -17.38 31.87
N ASN A 253 23.27 -16.13 31.49
CA ASN A 253 24.08 -15.24 30.66
C ASN A 253 23.25 -13.96 30.44
N ALA A 254 22.97 -13.28 31.56
CA ALA A 254 22.45 -11.93 31.58
C ALA A 254 23.64 -10.97 31.61
N ASP A 255 24.28 -10.79 30.46
CA ASP A 255 24.78 -9.48 30.05
C ASP A 255 25.28 -9.54 28.61
N ASP A 256 25.10 -8.43 27.90
CA ASP A 256 25.87 -8.07 26.71
C ASP A 256 25.47 -8.63 25.32
N ARG A 257 24.16 -8.70 24.99
CA ARG A 257 23.72 -8.72 23.57
C ARG A 257 22.43 -7.94 23.32
N ARG A 258 22.50 -7.02 22.34
CA ARG A 258 21.43 -6.35 21.55
C ARG A 258 20.95 -4.97 22.05
N SER A 259 21.67 -3.92 21.64
CA SER A 259 21.10 -2.59 21.45
C SER A 259 20.84 -2.37 19.95
N GLY A 260 19.78 -3.02 19.43
CA GLY A 260 19.11 -2.57 18.21
C GLY A 260 17.94 -1.71 18.67
N SER A 261 17.97 -0.40 18.40
CA SER A 261 16.91 0.49 18.86
C SER A 261 15.61 0.19 18.09
N LEU A 262 14.62 -0.36 18.80
CA LEU A 262 13.32 -0.75 18.25
C LEU A 262 12.47 0.50 17.95
N VAL A 263 12.52 1.06 16.74
CA VAL A 263 11.73 2.26 16.42
C VAL A 263 10.32 1.91 15.93
N VAL A 264 9.29 2.56 16.50
CA VAL A 264 7.90 2.46 16.03
C VAL A 264 7.32 3.81 15.59
N TRP A 265 6.21 3.78 14.85
CA TRP A 265 5.58 4.98 14.31
C TRP A 265 4.13 5.12 14.75
N SER A 266 3.68 6.36 14.97
CA SER A 266 2.28 6.70 15.15
C SER A 266 1.49 6.59 13.83
N GLN A 267 0.17 6.71 13.90
CA GLN A 267 -0.66 7.05 12.74
C GLN A 267 -0.41 8.50 12.33
N PRO A 268 -0.71 8.87 11.06
CA PRO A 268 -0.75 10.27 10.64
C PRO A 268 -1.55 11.15 11.61
N VAL A 269 -0.95 12.25 12.06
CA VAL A 269 -1.60 13.18 13.00
C VAL A 269 -2.61 14.05 12.26
N THR A 270 -3.90 13.80 12.51
CA THR A 270 -5.01 14.57 11.91
C THR A 270 -5.44 15.73 12.80
N ASP A 271 -6.20 16.70 12.26
CA ASP A 271 -6.78 17.80 13.05
C ASP A 271 -7.71 17.29 14.17
N LYS A 272 -8.39 16.16 13.93
CA LYS A 272 -9.21 15.48 14.94
C LYS A 272 -8.38 14.94 16.11
N ASP A 273 -7.17 14.47 15.84
CA ASP A 273 -6.25 13.97 16.87
C ASP A 273 -5.72 15.13 17.72
N ARG A 274 -5.40 16.27 17.07
CA ARG A 274 -4.98 17.51 17.75
C ARG A 274 -6.08 18.07 18.65
N ALA A 275 -7.34 18.05 18.20
CA ALA A 275 -8.49 18.45 19.01
C ALA A 275 -8.74 17.51 20.20
N ARG A 276 -8.48 16.21 20.02
CA ARG A 276 -8.68 15.17 21.05
C ARG A 276 -7.48 14.94 21.97
N SER A 277 -6.38 15.68 21.79
CA SER A 277 -5.16 15.59 22.62
C SER A 277 -4.46 14.22 22.60
N ASN A 278 -4.73 13.39 21.60
CA ASN A 278 -4.30 12.00 21.58
C ASN A 278 -3.44 11.69 20.37
N LEU A 279 -2.27 11.10 20.59
CA LEU A 279 -1.45 10.52 19.54
C LEU A 279 -1.88 9.08 19.32
N ARG A 280 -2.32 8.74 18.11
CA ARG A 280 -2.79 7.39 17.76
C ARG A 280 -1.64 6.48 17.36
N ILE A 281 -1.63 5.28 17.90
CA ILE A 281 -0.67 4.22 17.62
C ILE A 281 -1.38 3.12 16.81
N PRO A 282 -0.87 2.73 15.63
CA PRO A 282 -1.50 1.69 14.82
C PRO A 282 -1.36 0.30 15.49
N ALA A 283 -2.25 -0.63 15.16
CA ALA A 283 -2.21 -2.01 15.67
C ALA A 283 -0.80 -2.64 15.58
N ALA A 284 -0.11 -2.44 14.45
CA ALA A 284 1.23 -2.97 14.22
C ALA A 284 2.29 -2.45 15.21
N SER A 285 2.12 -1.24 15.76
CA SER A 285 3.07 -0.64 16.72
C SER A 285 2.65 -0.85 18.18
N LYS A 286 1.48 -1.44 18.46
CA LYS A 286 0.98 -1.58 19.84
C LYS A 286 1.82 -2.52 20.70
N HIS A 287 2.51 -3.48 20.08
CA HIS A 287 3.24 -4.54 20.79
C HIS A 287 4.40 -4.02 21.63
N VAL A 288 4.88 -2.79 21.40
CA VAL A 288 5.91 -2.14 22.22
C VAL A 288 5.35 -1.40 23.43
N PHE A 289 4.03 -1.28 23.52
CA PHE A 289 3.34 -0.64 24.63
C PHE A 289 2.69 -1.70 25.54
N PRO A 290 2.36 -1.34 26.78
CA PRO A 290 1.65 -2.22 27.71
C PRO A 290 0.34 -2.78 27.11
N ALA A 291 0.02 -4.03 27.45
CA ALA A 291 -1.17 -4.70 26.94
C ALA A 291 -2.47 -4.11 27.51
N GLU A 292 -2.41 -3.57 28.74
CA GLU A 292 -3.52 -2.96 29.47
C GLU A 292 -3.39 -1.43 29.52
N PRO A 293 -4.49 -0.68 29.79
CA PRO A 293 -4.41 0.76 30.00
C PRO A 293 -3.58 1.10 31.25
N GLU A 294 -2.53 1.91 31.09
CA GLU A 294 -1.71 2.40 32.20
C GLU A 294 -1.07 3.77 31.92
N GLN A 295 -0.32 4.29 32.87
CA GLN A 295 0.55 5.44 32.65
C GLN A 295 1.93 5.00 32.19
N VAL A 296 2.37 5.52 31.06
CA VAL A 296 3.72 5.30 30.53
C VAL A 296 4.52 6.60 30.59
N LEU A 297 5.84 6.50 30.75
CA LEU A 297 6.72 7.67 30.72
C LEU A 297 7.05 8.01 29.27
N VAL A 298 6.69 9.23 28.85
CA VAL A 298 7.02 9.77 27.54
C VAL A 298 8.06 10.88 27.68
N ASP A 299 9.16 10.76 26.95
CA ASP A 299 10.19 11.78 26.81
C ASP A 299 9.85 12.68 25.62
N LEU A 300 9.64 13.96 25.90
CA LEU A 300 9.34 14.97 24.91
C LEU A 300 10.40 16.08 25.01
N ASP A 301 11.35 16.09 24.09
CA ASP A 301 12.48 17.03 24.06
C ASP A 301 13.31 17.05 25.36
N GLY A 302 13.58 15.87 25.94
CA GLY A 302 14.36 15.71 27.18
C GLY A 302 13.56 15.86 28.47
N VAL A 303 12.24 16.06 28.37
CA VAL A 303 11.34 16.19 29.52
C VAL A 303 10.47 14.95 29.64
N LEU A 304 10.67 14.17 30.69
CA LEU A 304 9.86 13.01 31.03
C LEU A 304 8.50 13.44 31.58
N ARG A 305 7.43 12.88 31.04
CA ARG A 305 6.05 13.10 31.48
C ARG A 305 5.28 11.79 31.54
N PRO A 306 4.53 11.51 32.62
CA PRO A 306 3.59 10.40 32.62
C PRO A 306 2.42 10.73 31.70
N VAL A 307 2.08 9.82 30.79
CA VAL A 307 0.95 9.96 29.86
C VAL A 307 0.08 8.72 29.90
N ASN A 308 -1.23 8.91 29.76
CA ASN A 308 -2.16 7.79 29.71
C ASN A 308 -2.05 7.05 28.38
N TRP A 309 -1.70 5.77 28.45
CA TRP A 309 -1.78 4.83 27.34
C TRP A 309 -3.13 4.10 27.36
N ARG A 310 -3.76 3.97 26.19
CA ARG A 310 -5.00 3.19 26.02
C ARG A 310 -4.90 2.26 24.80
N PRO A 311 -4.80 0.94 24.98
CA PRO A 311 -4.79 -0.02 23.89
C PRO A 311 -6.23 -0.26 23.38
N ASN A 312 -6.77 0.70 22.61
CA ASN A 312 -8.15 0.73 22.06
C ASN A 312 -8.51 -0.49 21.18
N GLY A 313 -8.76 -1.64 21.81
CA GLY A 313 -9.07 -2.91 21.13
C GLY A 313 -7.95 -3.37 20.20
N ALA A 314 -8.26 -4.21 19.20
CA ALA A 314 -7.26 -4.77 18.29
C ALA A 314 -6.72 -3.77 17.24
N ARG A 315 -7.42 -2.64 17.01
CA ARG A 315 -7.19 -1.78 15.83
C ARG A 315 -6.18 -0.65 16.06
N SER A 316 -6.07 -0.13 17.29
CA SER A 316 -5.15 0.97 17.60
C SER A 316 -4.93 1.11 19.12
N GLY A 317 -4.03 2.00 19.49
CA GLY A 317 -3.96 2.57 20.84
C GLY A 317 -3.78 4.09 20.80
N THR A 318 -3.82 4.74 21.95
CA THR A 318 -3.66 6.20 22.05
C THR A 318 -2.80 6.59 23.25
N LEU A 319 -1.90 7.54 23.03
CA LEU A 319 -1.16 8.26 24.07
C LEU A 319 -1.81 9.64 24.28
N GLY A 320 -2.23 9.94 25.50
CA GLY A 320 -2.79 11.25 25.86
C GLY A 320 -1.70 12.30 26.11
N LEU A 321 -1.20 12.93 25.04
CA LEU A 321 -0.09 13.89 25.11
C LEU A 321 -0.50 15.32 25.50
N GLY A 322 -1.80 15.63 25.46
CA GLY A 322 -2.33 16.97 25.74
C GLY A 322 -2.39 17.88 24.52
N VAL A 323 -3.30 18.86 24.54
CA VAL A 323 -3.57 19.78 23.41
C VAL A 323 -2.30 20.54 22.98
N GLU A 324 -1.56 21.08 23.94
CA GLU A 324 -0.37 21.90 23.67
C GLU A 324 0.74 21.10 22.99
N THR A 325 1.07 19.92 23.54
CA THR A 325 2.02 18.99 22.93
C THR A 325 1.56 18.59 21.53
N MET A 326 0.29 18.20 21.36
CA MET A 326 -0.26 17.79 20.07
C MET A 326 -0.26 18.92 19.04
N ARG A 327 -0.36 20.19 19.45
CA ARG A 327 -0.19 21.37 18.56
C ARG A 327 1.28 21.61 18.21
N SER A 328 2.20 21.30 19.12
CA SER A 328 3.65 21.48 18.91
C SER A 328 4.28 20.44 17.96
N LEU A 329 3.63 19.29 17.75
CA LEU A 329 4.05 18.29 16.76
C LEU A 329 3.98 18.92 15.36
N ARG A 330 5.12 19.00 14.65
CA ARG A 330 5.19 19.61 13.31
C ARG A 330 4.44 18.78 12.26
N GLU A 331 4.10 19.48 11.17
CA GLU A 331 3.45 19.04 9.92
C GLU A 331 2.08 18.33 10.04
N ARG A 332 1.19 18.60 9.07
CA ARG A 332 -0.14 17.98 9.04
C ARG A 332 -0.02 16.61 8.39
N ASN A 333 -0.70 15.60 8.95
CA ASN A 333 -0.74 14.23 8.43
C ASN A 333 0.61 13.48 8.41
N GLU A 334 1.61 13.91 9.18
CA GLU A 334 2.83 13.12 9.35
C GLU A 334 2.72 12.10 10.48
N ARG A 335 3.51 11.03 10.37
CA ARG A 335 3.69 10.03 11.44
C ARG A 335 4.80 10.49 12.38
N ILE A 336 4.58 10.31 13.67
CA ILE A 336 5.56 10.65 14.70
C ILE A 336 6.38 9.41 15.03
N ARG A 337 7.71 9.56 15.00
CA ARG A 337 8.66 8.53 15.42
C ARG A 337 8.61 8.38 16.93
N ILE A 338 8.56 7.14 17.41
CA ILE A 338 8.56 6.80 18.83
C ILE A 338 9.63 5.74 19.09
N GLU A 339 10.50 6.00 20.05
CA GLU A 339 11.60 5.12 20.41
C GLU A 339 11.44 4.65 21.87
N PRO A 340 11.13 3.38 22.13
CA PRO A 340 11.14 2.79 23.46
C PRO A 340 12.59 2.61 23.92
N ILE A 341 12.94 3.22 25.05
CA ILE A 341 14.25 3.09 25.69
C ILE A 341 14.03 2.73 27.16
N GLY A 342 14.26 1.47 27.51
CA GLY A 342 13.92 0.95 28.84
C GLY A 342 12.43 1.08 29.11
N GLU A 343 12.06 1.77 30.19
CA GLU A 343 10.66 1.97 30.62
C GLU A 343 10.03 3.27 30.11
N ARG A 344 10.70 3.99 29.19
CA ARG A 344 10.20 5.25 28.62
C ARG A 344 10.10 5.21 27.10
N PHE A 345 9.29 6.10 26.55
CA PHE A 345 9.06 6.27 25.12
C PHE A 345 9.48 7.68 24.69
N ILE A 346 10.51 7.80 23.86
CA ILE A 346 10.90 9.07 23.26
C ILE A 346 9.98 9.38 22.09
N VAL A 347 9.28 10.51 22.14
CA VAL A 347 8.40 10.98 21.08
C VAL A 347 9.08 12.13 20.35
N HIS A 348 9.57 11.87 19.14
CA HIS A 348 10.34 12.85 18.37
C HIS A 348 9.42 13.87 17.71
N ARG A 349 9.41 15.12 18.21
CA ARG A 349 8.54 16.19 17.66
C ARG A 349 9.07 16.79 16.34
N ARG A 350 10.33 16.47 15.99
CA ARG A 350 11.03 16.82 14.75
C ARG A 350 11.95 15.65 14.40
N LEU A 351 12.00 15.29 13.12
CA LEU A 351 13.07 14.43 12.58
C LEU A 351 14.33 15.25 12.34
#